data_AF-A0A0L0RVL1-F1
#
_entry.id   AF-A0A0L0RVL1-F1
#
_cell.length_a   1.000
_cell.length_b   1.000
_cell.length_c   1.000
_cell.angle_alpha   90.00
_cell.angle_beta   90.00
_cell.angle_gamma   90.00
#
_symmetry.space_group_name_H-M   'P 1'
#
loop_
_entity.id
_entity.type
_entity.pdbx_description
1 polymer ?
#
loop_
_entity_poly.entity_id
_entity_poly.type
_entity_poly.pdbx_seq_one_letter_code
_entity_poly.pdbx_strand_id
1 'polypeptide(L)'
;MDPTTTNDDTVTAVDVLERELEQEREAAKVFSGKTDCCWFDKGYISQQVYACLTCTPPGTDPAGVCYSCHIMCHGSHEIAELFVKRDFRCDCGTARLPRKCTLQPKLIGHINEENRYNHNFERRYCLCDAEYDPDQEQGVMYQCVVCQDWFHDRCLPKMPDVDAFSDLICQGCVRDHTFLARLAPLDLVRSSTVNVVTTNVTPISAPAADVATTNMTPVGAPATGTTTGATTAAGLATAPCPATAAGPATILISLSGHNSPAAMSTSDVSRPLYLPDEWRKRMCQCAKCTEFVKSQKMPYLLVEEEVHRPEEDEEAAKPLYESGMEMLASVDRVKANEGVLAMATLSANLKDYLRTFAEQGRVVTKDDIDSFFADLRDRKRRRTE
;
A
#
# COMPACT_ATOMS: atom_id res chain seq x y z
N MET A 1 29.99 52.06 12.85
CA MET A 1 29.76 50.68 13.33
C MET A 1 28.43 50.25 12.73
N ASP A 2 28.50 49.27 11.85
CA ASP A 2 27.38 48.76 11.05
C ASP A 2 26.56 47.78 11.90
N PRO A 3 25.22 47.95 12.05
CA PRO A 3 24.41 47.14 12.96
C PRO A 3 23.81 45.89 12.31
N THR A 4 24.41 45.36 11.25
CA THR A 4 23.85 44.26 10.43
C THR A 4 24.61 42.93 10.58
N THR A 5 24.98 42.56 11.80
CA THR A 5 25.26 41.16 12.15
C THR A 5 24.03 40.57 12.83
N THR A 6 23.06 40.12 12.03
CA THR A 6 22.04 39.17 12.47
C THR A 6 22.74 37.86 12.80
N ASN A 7 22.72 37.49 14.08
CA ASN A 7 23.26 36.24 14.58
C ASN A 7 22.35 35.11 14.06
N ASP A 8 22.88 34.20 13.24
CA ASP A 8 22.12 33.09 12.60
C ASP A 8 21.61 32.05 13.63
N ASP A 9 21.96 32.22 14.90
CA ASP A 9 21.61 31.34 16.02
C ASP A 9 20.41 31.81 16.86
N THR A 10 19.74 32.92 16.53
CA THR A 10 18.59 33.40 17.29
C THR A 10 17.27 33.18 16.55
N VAL A 11 16.47 32.23 17.04
CA VAL A 11 15.12 31.91 16.53
C VAL A 11 14.07 32.61 17.41
N THR A 12 13.09 33.28 16.81
CA THR A 12 11.97 33.88 17.56
C THR A 12 10.91 32.83 17.88
N ALA A 13 10.09 33.06 18.91
CA ALA A 13 9.00 32.15 19.25
C ALA A 13 7.98 31.99 18.10
N VAL A 14 7.83 33.02 17.24
CA VAL A 14 6.97 32.95 16.05
C VAL A 14 7.60 32.00 15.03
N ASP A 15 8.91 32.11 14.78
CA ASP A 15 9.62 31.22 13.85
C ASP A 15 9.57 29.74 14.29
N VAL A 16 9.55 29.47 15.60
CA VAL A 16 9.38 28.11 16.13
C VAL A 16 7.97 27.59 15.84
N LEU A 17 6.93 28.39 16.13
CA LEU A 17 5.54 27.99 15.91
C LEU A 17 5.23 27.79 14.42
N GLU A 18 5.76 28.64 13.55
CA GLU A 18 5.60 28.49 12.09
C GLU A 18 6.31 27.22 11.60
N ARG A 19 7.50 26.91 12.13
CA ARG A 19 8.23 25.70 11.79
C ARG A 19 7.51 24.43 12.29
N GLU A 20 6.97 24.45 13.50
CA GLU A 20 6.16 23.35 14.04
C GLU A 20 4.91 23.13 13.18
N LEU A 21 4.22 24.22 12.81
CA LEU A 21 3.04 24.16 11.94
C LEU A 21 3.38 23.57 10.56
N GLU A 22 4.51 23.96 9.97
CA GLU A 22 4.94 23.43 8.67
C GLU A 22 5.31 21.94 8.79
N GLN A 23 5.98 21.54 9.87
CA GLN A 23 6.29 20.13 10.13
C GLN A 23 5.02 19.29 10.29
N GLU A 24 4.00 19.81 11.00
CA GLU A 24 2.69 19.14 11.10
C GLU A 24 2.03 18.99 9.73
N ARG A 25 2.08 20.02 8.87
CA ARG A 25 1.53 19.97 7.51
C ARG A 25 2.25 18.96 6.63
N GLU A 26 3.57 18.92 6.67
CA GLU A 26 4.37 17.96 5.91
C GLU A 26 4.14 16.52 6.41
N ALA A 27 4.09 16.33 7.73
CA ALA A 27 3.77 15.02 8.32
C ALA A 27 2.38 14.54 7.90
N ALA A 28 1.38 15.43 7.89
CA ALA A 28 0.03 15.11 7.46
C ALA A 28 -0.07 14.71 5.97
N LYS A 29 0.79 15.27 5.11
CA LYS A 29 0.87 14.85 3.69
C LYS A 29 1.42 13.43 3.54
N VAL A 30 2.39 13.05 4.37
CA VAL A 30 3.03 11.73 4.31
C VAL A 30 2.15 10.66 4.99
N PHE A 31 1.54 10.99 6.13
CA PHE A 31 0.73 10.09 6.94
C PHE A 31 -0.76 10.47 6.90
N SER A 32 -1.33 10.59 5.71
CA SER A 32 -2.72 10.98 5.51
C SER A 32 -3.74 9.87 5.75
N GLY A 33 -3.29 8.62 5.90
CA GLY A 33 -4.15 7.45 6.01
C GLY A 33 -4.64 7.18 7.44
N LYS A 34 -5.91 6.84 7.61
CA LYS A 34 -6.48 6.37 8.89
C LYS A 34 -5.73 5.13 9.41
N THR A 35 -5.53 5.09 10.72
CA THR A 35 -4.79 4.02 11.43
C THR A 35 -5.63 3.25 12.45
N ASP A 36 -6.95 3.39 12.36
CA ASP A 36 -7.93 2.87 13.32
C ASP A 36 -8.16 1.36 13.24
N CYS A 37 -7.86 0.72 12.10
CA CYS A 37 -8.16 -0.69 11.87
C CYS A 37 -6.96 -1.50 11.35
N CYS A 38 -6.78 -2.71 11.87
CA CYS A 38 -5.87 -3.71 11.31
C CYS A 38 -6.51 -4.36 10.07
N TRP A 39 -5.74 -4.55 9.00
CA TRP A 39 -6.27 -5.16 7.76
C TRP A 39 -6.27 -6.70 7.76
N PHE A 40 -6.19 -7.33 8.93
CA PHE A 40 -6.21 -8.79 9.02
C PHE A 40 -7.55 -9.38 8.57
N ASP A 41 -8.68 -8.81 9.00
CA ASP A 41 -10.01 -9.33 8.65
C ASP A 41 -10.38 -9.13 7.18
N LYS A 42 -9.69 -8.23 6.47
CA LYS A 42 -9.83 -8.08 5.01
C LYS A 42 -9.30 -9.28 4.22
N GLY A 43 -8.57 -10.20 4.89
CA GLY A 43 -8.04 -11.41 4.26
C GLY A 43 -6.70 -11.19 3.58
N TYR A 44 -6.47 -11.91 2.49
CA TYR A 44 -5.29 -11.77 1.64
C TYR A 44 -5.58 -10.73 0.57
N ILE A 45 -4.96 -9.57 0.70
CA ILE A 45 -5.16 -8.43 -0.20
C ILE A 45 -3.79 -7.90 -0.66
N SER A 46 -3.75 -7.25 -1.82
CA SER A 46 -2.58 -6.48 -2.22
C SER A 46 -2.53 -5.19 -1.41
N GLN A 47 -1.50 -5.00 -0.60
CA GLN A 47 -1.38 -3.89 0.33
C GLN A 47 0.09 -3.51 0.53
N GLN A 48 0.34 -2.30 1.04
CA GLN A 48 1.68 -1.94 1.52
C GLN A 48 2.01 -2.74 2.79
N VAL A 49 3.18 -3.36 2.82
CA VAL A 49 3.65 -4.23 3.91
C VAL A 49 4.95 -3.71 4.50
N TYR A 50 5.08 -3.89 5.80
CA TYR A 50 6.22 -3.44 6.59
C TYR A 50 6.80 -4.60 7.38
N ALA A 51 8.11 -4.82 7.32
CA ALA A 51 8.80 -5.79 8.17
C ALA A 51 9.28 -5.12 9.45
N CYS A 52 9.03 -5.74 10.60
CA CYS A 52 9.49 -5.22 11.88
C CYS A 52 10.81 -5.88 12.29
N LEU A 53 11.95 -5.26 11.96
CA LEU A 53 13.29 -5.79 12.22
C LEU A 53 13.59 -5.97 13.71
N THR A 54 12.97 -5.16 14.58
CA THR A 54 13.06 -5.36 16.04
C THR A 54 12.35 -6.62 16.54
N CYS A 55 11.23 -7.02 15.92
CA CYS A 55 10.47 -8.21 16.32
C CYS A 55 10.92 -9.47 15.59
N THR A 56 11.35 -9.32 14.34
CA THR A 56 11.87 -10.39 13.49
C THR A 56 13.25 -9.99 12.98
N PRO A 57 14.29 -10.02 13.85
CA PRO A 57 15.65 -9.74 13.42
C PRO A 57 16.12 -10.78 12.38
N PRO A 58 17.12 -10.45 11.54
CA PRO A 58 17.63 -11.37 10.51
C PRO A 58 17.99 -12.75 11.07
N GLY A 59 17.61 -13.80 10.36
CA GLY A 59 17.77 -15.19 10.80
C GLY A 59 16.65 -15.74 11.70
N THR A 60 15.60 -14.96 11.97
CA THR A 60 14.35 -15.44 12.61
C THR A 60 13.25 -15.64 11.57
N ASP A 61 12.11 -16.19 12.01
CA ASP A 61 10.93 -16.32 11.14
C ASP A 61 10.41 -14.94 10.72
N PRO A 62 10.45 -14.59 9.42
CA PRO A 62 10.02 -13.27 8.96
C PRO A 62 8.53 -13.06 9.17
N ALA A 63 8.14 -11.80 9.39
CA ALA A 63 6.75 -11.39 9.54
C ALA A 63 6.53 -10.00 8.95
N GLY A 64 5.33 -9.74 8.44
CA GLY A 64 4.94 -8.44 7.90
C GLY A 64 3.69 -7.88 8.55
N VAL A 65 3.65 -6.57 8.72
CA VAL A 65 2.50 -5.86 9.29
C VAL A 65 1.90 -4.88 8.28
N CYS A 66 0.59 -4.65 8.39
CA CYS A 66 -0.14 -3.68 7.55
C CYS A 66 0.18 -2.24 7.96
N TYR A 67 -0.26 -1.28 7.14
CA TYR A 67 -0.14 0.16 7.38
C TYR A 67 -0.49 0.56 8.82
N SER A 68 -1.70 0.31 9.29
CA SER A 68 -2.11 0.75 10.64
C SER A 68 -1.29 0.13 11.77
N CYS A 69 -0.85 -1.13 11.61
CA CYS A 69 -0.07 -1.81 12.65
C CYS A 69 1.38 -1.32 12.72
N HIS A 70 1.98 -0.89 11.62
CA HIS A 70 3.34 -0.34 11.67
C HIS A 70 3.38 0.93 12.51
N ILE A 71 2.32 1.75 12.49
CA ILE A 71 2.22 2.97 13.29
C ILE A 71 1.76 2.66 14.72
N MET A 72 0.62 1.98 14.87
CA MET A 72 -0.04 1.85 16.18
C MET A 72 0.56 0.79 17.10
N CYS A 73 1.12 -0.28 16.55
CA CYS A 73 1.68 -1.40 17.33
C CYS A 73 3.21 -1.42 17.32
N HIS A 74 3.81 -0.94 16.24
CA HIS A 74 5.25 -1.04 16.00
C HIS A 74 5.92 0.32 15.72
N GLY A 75 5.26 1.45 16.04
CA GLY A 75 5.75 2.79 15.70
C GLY A 75 7.04 3.21 16.42
N SER A 76 7.45 2.48 17.47
CA SER A 76 8.72 2.68 18.17
C SER A 76 9.78 1.63 17.83
N HIS A 77 9.49 0.74 16.88
CA HIS A 77 10.43 -0.30 16.45
C HIS A 77 11.14 0.12 15.16
N GLU A 78 12.25 -0.56 14.88
CA GLU A 78 12.89 -0.48 13.58
C GLU A 78 12.06 -1.24 12.55
N ILE A 79 11.59 -0.52 11.53
CA ILE A 79 10.74 -1.02 10.45
C ILE A 79 11.46 -0.88 9.12
N ALA A 80 11.33 -1.89 8.26
CA ALA A 80 11.67 -1.82 6.84
C ALA A 80 10.39 -1.81 6.00
N GLU A 81 10.25 -0.80 5.13
CA GLU A 81 9.17 -0.75 4.16
C GLU A 81 9.40 -1.76 3.04
N LEU A 82 8.43 -2.63 2.78
CA LEU A 82 8.50 -3.65 1.72
C LEU A 82 7.66 -3.30 0.49
N PHE A 83 7.13 -2.08 0.46
CA PHE A 83 6.18 -1.60 -0.54
C PHE A 83 4.97 -2.54 -0.67
N VAL A 84 4.33 -2.56 -1.84
CA VAL A 84 3.16 -3.40 -2.09
C VAL A 84 3.57 -4.86 -2.18
N LYS A 85 2.91 -5.72 -1.40
CA LYS A 85 2.97 -7.18 -1.51
C LYS A 85 1.59 -7.74 -1.82
N ARG A 86 1.58 -8.79 -2.65
CA ARG A 86 0.38 -9.49 -3.12
C ARG A 86 -0.11 -10.51 -2.13
N ASP A 87 -1.43 -10.70 -2.09
CA ASP A 87 -2.08 -11.75 -1.33
C ASP A 87 -1.53 -11.84 0.11
N PHE A 88 -1.34 -10.69 0.75
CA PHE A 88 -0.69 -10.61 2.06
C PHE A 88 -1.71 -10.30 3.13
N ARG A 89 -1.58 -10.98 4.28
CA ARG A 89 -2.40 -10.77 5.47
C ARG A 89 -1.50 -10.39 6.65
N CYS A 90 -1.90 -9.36 7.40
CA CYS A 90 -1.10 -8.83 8.51
C CYS A 90 -0.73 -9.90 9.56
N ASP A 91 0.54 -9.97 9.96
CA ASP A 91 1.02 -10.91 10.98
C ASP A 91 0.95 -10.35 12.41
N CYS A 92 0.65 -9.07 12.62
CA CYS A 92 0.64 -8.48 13.97
C CYS A 92 -0.35 -9.23 14.88
N GLY A 93 0.08 -9.84 15.99
CA GLY A 93 -0.79 -10.63 16.86
C GLY A 93 -1.10 -12.05 16.38
N THR A 94 -0.43 -12.54 15.33
CA THR A 94 -0.48 -13.95 14.90
C THR A 94 0.62 -14.77 15.57
N ALA A 95 0.78 -16.04 15.21
CA ALA A 95 1.88 -16.88 15.72
C ALA A 95 3.27 -16.32 15.38
N ARG A 96 3.42 -15.63 14.24
CA ARG A 96 4.69 -15.03 13.79
C ARG A 96 5.05 -13.77 14.58
N LEU A 97 4.06 -12.98 14.99
CA LEU A 97 4.24 -11.83 15.89
C LEU A 97 3.34 -11.99 17.12
N PRO A 98 3.77 -12.76 18.14
CA PRO A 98 2.91 -13.21 19.23
C PRO A 98 2.45 -12.09 20.19
N ARG A 99 2.99 -10.88 20.10
CA ARG A 99 2.50 -9.73 20.88
C ARG A 99 1.11 -9.33 20.39
N LYS A 100 0.19 -9.07 21.32
CA LYS A 100 -1.19 -8.70 20.99
C LYS A 100 -1.24 -7.43 20.16
N CYS A 101 -2.00 -7.49 19.06
CA CYS A 101 -2.34 -6.31 18.27
C CYS A 101 -3.32 -5.42 19.04
N THR A 102 -3.06 -4.11 19.09
CA THR A 102 -3.91 -3.14 19.78
C THR A 102 -5.20 -2.83 19.02
N LEU A 103 -5.16 -2.95 17.68
CA LEU A 103 -6.27 -2.59 16.80
C LEU A 103 -7.30 -3.71 16.61
N GLN A 104 -6.85 -4.97 16.63
CA GLN A 104 -7.75 -6.09 16.41
C GLN A 104 -7.28 -7.36 17.13
N PRO A 105 -8.12 -7.97 17.98
CA PRO A 105 -7.81 -9.25 18.60
C PRO A 105 -7.78 -10.36 17.53
N LYS A 106 -6.82 -11.29 17.68
CA LYS A 106 -6.66 -12.45 16.80
C LYS A 106 -6.69 -13.73 17.61
N LEU A 107 -7.06 -14.83 16.97
CA LEU A 107 -6.97 -16.15 17.56
C LEU A 107 -5.51 -16.46 17.90
N ILE A 108 -5.28 -16.95 19.11
CA ILE A 108 -3.94 -17.31 19.60
C ILE A 108 -3.37 -18.38 18.68
N GLY A 109 -2.16 -18.15 18.18
CA GLY A 109 -1.46 -19.11 17.32
C GLY A 109 -1.97 -19.19 15.88
N HIS A 110 -2.79 -18.23 15.41
CA HIS A 110 -3.17 -18.17 14.00
C HIS A 110 -1.93 -18.09 13.10
N ILE A 111 -1.91 -18.81 11.98
CA ILE A 111 -0.84 -18.80 10.99
C ILE A 111 -1.42 -18.37 9.64
N ASN A 112 -0.76 -17.42 8.98
CA ASN A 112 -1.12 -16.99 7.62
C ASN A 112 -0.40 -17.88 6.60
N GLU A 113 -1.06 -18.95 6.15
CA GLU A 113 -0.47 -19.97 5.27
C GLU A 113 -0.19 -19.49 3.84
N GLU A 114 -0.90 -18.46 3.37
CA GLU A 114 -0.73 -17.95 1.99
C GLU A 114 0.29 -16.81 1.88
N ASN A 115 0.74 -16.26 3.02
CA ASN A 115 1.76 -15.22 3.05
C ASN A 115 3.07 -15.75 2.47
N ARG A 116 3.70 -14.94 1.61
CA ARG A 116 5.00 -15.25 1.03
C ARG A 116 6.06 -14.33 1.62
N TYR A 117 7.15 -14.95 2.07
CA TYR A 117 8.28 -14.28 2.67
C TYR A 117 9.53 -14.57 1.85
N ASN A 118 10.32 -13.53 1.62
CA ASN A 118 11.63 -13.62 1.00
C ASN A 118 12.62 -12.77 1.83
N HIS A 119 13.86 -12.70 1.39
CA HIS A 119 14.90 -11.92 2.06
C HIS A 119 14.63 -10.39 2.19
N ASN A 120 13.61 -9.84 1.50
CA ASN A 120 13.21 -8.43 1.71
C ASN A 120 12.78 -8.17 3.15
N PHE A 121 12.21 -9.17 3.82
CA PHE A 121 11.81 -9.07 5.23
C PHE A 121 13.00 -8.95 6.20
N GLU A 122 14.22 -9.17 5.71
CA GLU A 122 15.48 -9.00 6.43
C GLU A 122 16.26 -7.76 5.93
N ARG A 123 15.60 -6.85 5.20
CA ARG A 123 16.20 -5.66 4.56
C ARG A 123 17.27 -6.02 3.51
N ARG A 124 17.15 -7.20 2.90
CA ARG A 124 18.03 -7.67 1.84
C ARG A 124 17.26 -7.77 0.53
N TYR A 125 17.90 -7.35 -0.55
CA TYR A 125 17.25 -7.23 -1.84
C TYR A 125 18.20 -7.65 -2.96
N CYS A 126 17.61 -7.92 -4.13
CA CYS A 126 18.32 -8.23 -5.36
C CYS A 126 19.10 -9.55 -5.31
N LEU A 127 19.58 -10.00 -6.47
CA LEU A 127 20.42 -11.19 -6.62
C LEU A 127 21.74 -11.11 -5.83
N CYS A 128 22.22 -9.89 -5.55
CA CYS A 128 23.41 -9.69 -4.74
C CYS A 128 23.18 -9.96 -3.25
N ASP A 129 21.91 -10.00 -2.82
CA ASP A 129 21.51 -10.21 -1.43
C ASP A 129 22.25 -9.23 -0.50
N ALA A 130 22.41 -7.98 -0.92
CA ALA A 130 23.04 -6.96 -0.09
C ALA A 130 22.01 -6.40 0.89
N GLU A 131 22.47 -6.01 2.08
CA GLU A 131 21.67 -5.18 2.99
C GLU A 131 21.44 -3.82 2.32
N TYR A 132 20.19 -3.37 2.34
CA TYR A 132 19.79 -2.11 1.72
C TYR A 132 19.69 -1.02 2.78
N ASP A 133 20.43 0.06 2.53
CA ASP A 133 20.37 1.29 3.31
C ASP A 133 19.90 2.42 2.39
N PRO A 134 18.71 3.01 2.62
CA PRO A 134 18.18 4.07 1.77
C PRO A 134 19.07 5.32 1.73
N ASP A 135 19.89 5.56 2.77
CA ASP A 135 20.76 6.74 2.83
C ASP A 135 22.07 6.53 2.05
N GLN A 136 22.43 5.28 1.75
CA GLN A 136 23.67 4.92 1.05
C GLN A 136 23.44 4.44 -0.39
N GLU A 137 22.24 3.99 -0.73
CA GLU A 137 21.95 3.50 -2.09
C GLU A 137 21.86 4.66 -3.09
N GLN A 138 22.65 4.58 -4.16
CA GLN A 138 22.78 5.64 -5.16
C GLN A 138 22.05 5.31 -6.48
N GLY A 139 21.70 4.03 -6.69
CA GLY A 139 21.05 3.57 -7.92
C GLY A 139 19.53 3.43 -7.77
N VAL A 140 18.85 3.42 -8.91
CA VAL A 140 17.41 3.10 -8.97
C VAL A 140 17.24 1.58 -8.89
N MET A 141 16.28 1.14 -8.07
CA MET A 141 15.88 -0.26 -7.99
C MET A 141 14.57 -0.51 -8.71
N TYR A 142 14.42 -1.70 -9.29
CA TYR A 142 13.23 -2.11 -10.03
C TYR A 142 12.59 -3.32 -9.39
N GLN A 143 11.28 -3.26 -9.17
CA GLN A 143 10.52 -4.37 -8.62
C GLN A 143 10.16 -5.38 -9.71
N CYS A 144 10.40 -6.66 -9.46
CA CYS A 144 9.94 -7.72 -10.35
C CYS A 144 8.43 -7.94 -10.19
N VAL A 145 7.69 -7.91 -11.30
CA VAL A 145 6.23 -8.10 -11.36
C VAL A 145 5.78 -9.46 -10.84
N VAL A 146 6.65 -10.48 -10.80
CA VAL A 146 6.28 -11.85 -10.38
C VAL A 146 6.62 -12.12 -8.92
N CYS A 147 7.89 -11.95 -8.51
CA CYS A 147 8.33 -12.25 -7.15
C CYS A 147 8.24 -11.08 -6.16
N GLN A 148 7.97 -9.85 -6.63
CA GLN A 148 7.92 -8.62 -5.81
C GLN A 148 9.22 -8.32 -5.04
N ASP A 149 10.33 -8.91 -5.49
CA ASP A 149 11.68 -8.55 -5.04
C ASP A 149 12.20 -7.37 -5.87
N TRP A 150 13.15 -6.62 -5.31
CA TRP A 150 13.72 -5.42 -5.90
C TRP A 150 15.14 -5.67 -6.40
N PHE A 151 15.47 -5.14 -7.57
CA PHE A 151 16.75 -5.39 -8.21
C PHE A 151 17.47 -4.07 -8.51
N HIS A 152 18.73 -3.95 -8.12
CA HIS A 152 19.56 -2.82 -8.50
C HIS A 152 19.74 -2.79 -10.02
N ASP A 153 19.71 -1.60 -10.60
CA ASP A 153 20.07 -1.31 -11.99
C ASP A 153 21.38 -1.99 -12.45
N ARG A 154 22.44 -1.89 -11.64
CA ARG A 154 23.77 -2.49 -11.87
C ARG A 154 23.78 -4.01 -11.85
N CYS A 155 22.79 -4.63 -11.21
CA CYS A 155 22.66 -6.07 -11.12
C CYS A 155 21.79 -6.65 -12.25
N LEU A 156 21.13 -5.80 -13.04
CA LEU A 156 20.28 -6.20 -14.14
C LEU A 156 21.06 -6.17 -15.48
N PRO A 157 21.17 -7.31 -16.20
CA PRO A 157 21.94 -7.35 -17.43
C PRO A 157 21.21 -6.67 -18.59
N LYS A 158 21.94 -5.83 -19.34
CA LYS A 158 21.48 -5.17 -20.58
C LYS A 158 20.16 -4.41 -20.40
N MET A 159 20.06 -3.59 -19.37
CA MET A 159 18.90 -2.71 -19.19
C MET A 159 18.73 -1.77 -20.40
N PRO A 160 17.50 -1.60 -20.91
CA PRO A 160 17.14 -0.50 -21.80
C PRO A 160 17.34 0.86 -21.12
N ASP A 161 17.10 1.94 -21.88
CA ASP A 161 16.97 3.26 -21.30
C ASP A 161 15.84 3.28 -20.25
N VAL A 162 16.01 4.09 -19.20
CA VAL A 162 15.15 4.09 -18.01
C VAL A 162 13.69 4.41 -18.38
N ASP A 163 13.50 5.31 -19.35
CA ASP A 163 12.19 5.74 -19.83
C ASP A 163 11.58 4.80 -20.89
N ALA A 164 12.29 3.74 -21.28
CA ALA A 164 11.82 2.85 -22.35
C ALA A 164 10.87 1.75 -21.84
N PHE A 165 10.98 1.34 -20.57
CA PHE A 165 10.23 0.23 -19.99
C PHE A 165 9.50 0.62 -18.70
N SER A 166 8.33 0.01 -18.46
CA SER A 166 7.59 0.19 -17.19
C SER A 166 7.81 -0.94 -16.20
N ASP A 167 7.92 -2.17 -16.69
CA ASP A 167 7.77 -3.37 -15.88
C ASP A 167 8.92 -4.36 -16.09
N LEU A 168 9.39 -4.96 -15.00
CA LEU A 168 10.48 -5.93 -15.00
C LEU A 168 9.98 -7.32 -14.62
N ILE A 169 10.40 -8.35 -15.36
CA ILE A 169 10.35 -9.74 -14.89
C ILE A 169 11.79 -10.25 -14.76
N CYS A 170 12.21 -10.56 -13.53
CA CYS A 170 13.58 -10.98 -13.26
C CYS A 170 13.91 -12.34 -13.90
N GLN A 171 15.20 -12.58 -14.14
CA GLN A 171 15.70 -13.82 -14.73
C GLN A 171 15.28 -15.07 -13.94
N GLY A 172 15.22 -14.98 -12.61
CA GLY A 172 14.76 -16.08 -11.74
C GLY A 172 13.35 -16.50 -12.09
N CYS A 173 12.41 -15.55 -12.17
CA CYS A 173 11.03 -15.84 -12.50
C CYS A 173 10.84 -16.37 -13.92
N VAL A 174 11.58 -15.84 -14.92
CA VAL A 174 11.53 -16.37 -16.30
C VAL A 174 12.00 -17.83 -16.35
N ARG A 175 13.04 -18.17 -15.57
CA ARG A 175 13.57 -19.53 -15.45
C ARG A 175 12.58 -20.47 -14.77
N ASP A 176 12.00 -20.04 -13.67
CA ASP A 176 11.12 -20.86 -12.84
C ASP A 176 9.74 -21.05 -13.50
N HIS A 177 9.31 -20.07 -14.31
CA HIS A 177 8.05 -20.08 -15.05
C HIS A 177 8.31 -19.94 -16.56
N THR A 178 8.64 -21.06 -17.20
CA THR A 178 9.07 -21.07 -18.62
C THR A 178 8.05 -20.49 -19.60
N PHE A 179 6.76 -20.46 -19.26
CA PHE A 179 5.73 -19.82 -20.09
C PHE A 179 5.91 -18.29 -20.20
N LEU A 180 6.59 -17.65 -19.25
CA LEU A 180 6.90 -16.21 -19.29
C LEU A 180 7.83 -15.86 -20.46
N ALA A 181 8.62 -16.81 -20.97
CA ALA A 181 9.42 -16.60 -22.17
C ALA A 181 8.57 -16.23 -23.40
N ARG A 182 7.26 -16.50 -23.39
CA ARG A 182 6.31 -16.06 -24.44
C ARG A 182 6.14 -14.54 -24.51
N LEU A 183 6.55 -13.82 -23.47
CA LEU A 183 6.57 -12.35 -23.43
C LEU A 183 7.80 -11.77 -24.16
N ALA A 184 8.74 -12.60 -24.61
CA ALA A 184 9.94 -12.17 -25.34
C ALA A 184 9.71 -11.20 -26.52
N PRO A 185 8.61 -11.28 -27.31
CA PRO A 185 8.33 -10.28 -28.36
C PRO A 185 8.04 -8.87 -27.85
N LEU A 186 7.78 -8.71 -26.55
CA LEU A 186 7.63 -7.41 -25.89
C LEU A 186 8.96 -6.85 -25.40
N ASP A 187 9.95 -7.70 -25.18
CA ASP A 187 11.21 -7.34 -24.55
C ASP A 187 11.99 -6.35 -25.42
N LEU A 188 12.18 -5.14 -24.90
CA LEU A 188 12.79 -4.02 -25.63
C LEU A 188 14.24 -4.28 -26.02
N VAL A 189 14.96 -5.10 -25.25
CA VAL A 189 16.34 -5.49 -25.56
C VAL A 189 16.40 -6.45 -26.76
N ARG A 190 15.29 -7.15 -27.04
CA ARG A 190 15.19 -8.18 -28.08
C ARG A 190 14.41 -7.72 -29.31
N SER A 191 13.59 -6.68 -29.18
CA SER A 191 12.67 -6.25 -30.23
C SER A 191 13.43 -5.61 -31.40
N SER A 192 13.85 -6.45 -32.35
CA SER A 192 14.17 -6.01 -33.71
C SER A 192 12.84 -5.85 -34.45
N THR A 193 12.30 -4.63 -34.48
CA THR A 193 11.16 -4.21 -35.33
C THR A 193 10.00 -5.21 -35.40
N VAL A 194 9.22 -5.36 -34.32
CA VAL A 194 7.83 -5.83 -34.46
C VAL A 194 6.93 -4.62 -34.29
N ASN A 195 6.33 -4.16 -35.39
CA ASN A 195 5.28 -3.14 -35.37
C ASN A 195 4.06 -3.69 -34.62
N VAL A 196 4.06 -3.57 -33.29
CA VAL A 196 2.85 -3.75 -32.50
C VAL A 196 2.24 -2.39 -32.29
N VAL A 197 1.35 -2.05 -33.22
CA VAL A 197 0.56 -0.81 -33.18
C VAL A 197 -0.51 -0.93 -32.10
N THR A 198 -0.55 0.06 -31.22
CA THR A 198 -1.62 0.32 -30.26
C THR A 198 -2.87 0.79 -31.00
N THR A 199 -4.01 0.13 -30.77
CA THR A 199 -5.32 0.76 -30.99
C THR A 199 -6.17 0.61 -29.74
N ASN A 200 -6.80 1.72 -29.36
CA ASN A 200 -7.74 1.82 -28.26
C ASN A 200 -8.90 0.84 -28.50
N VAL A 201 -8.94 -0.25 -27.73
CA VAL A 201 -10.16 -1.03 -27.58
C VAL A 201 -10.97 -0.32 -26.52
N THR A 202 -12.09 0.30 -26.93
CA THR A 202 -13.07 0.86 -26.00
C THR A 202 -13.53 -0.24 -25.03
N PRO A 203 -13.59 0.04 -23.72
CA PRO A 203 -14.07 -0.94 -22.75
C PRO A 203 -15.54 -1.28 -23.05
N ILE A 204 -15.87 -2.56 -22.94
CA ILE A 204 -17.26 -3.02 -22.95
C ILE A 204 -17.89 -2.48 -21.66
N SER A 205 -18.73 -1.46 -21.80
CA SER A 205 -19.49 -0.89 -20.68
C SER A 205 -20.30 -1.98 -19.98
N ALA A 206 -20.23 -2.00 -18.66
CA ALA A 206 -21.11 -2.78 -17.80
C ALA A 206 -22.58 -2.40 -18.05
N PRO A 207 -23.53 -3.35 -17.97
CA PRO A 207 -24.94 -3.01 -18.12
C PRO A 207 -25.40 -2.19 -16.91
N ALA A 208 -25.91 -0.99 -17.20
CA ALA A 208 -26.56 -0.13 -16.23
C ALA A 208 -27.79 -0.84 -15.63
N ALA A 209 -27.93 -0.71 -14.31
CA ALA A 209 -29.14 -1.01 -13.60
C ALA A 209 -30.20 0.05 -13.93
N ASP A 210 -31.39 -0.36 -14.35
CA ASP A 210 -32.57 0.50 -14.34
C ASP A 210 -33.72 -0.20 -13.59
N VAL A 211 -34.12 0.46 -12.51
CA VAL A 211 -35.33 0.22 -11.72
C VAL A 211 -36.39 1.21 -12.21
N ALA A 212 -37.54 0.72 -12.71
CA ALA A 212 -38.88 1.09 -12.25
C ALA A 212 -40.00 0.73 -13.27
N THR A 213 -40.80 -0.26 -12.88
CA THR A 213 -42.27 -0.24 -12.74
C THR A 213 -43.16 0.34 -13.87
N THR A 214 -44.01 -0.51 -14.48
CA THR A 214 -45.48 -0.52 -14.26
C THR A 214 -46.22 -1.64 -15.03
N ASN A 215 -47.05 -2.37 -14.26
CA ASN A 215 -48.23 -3.20 -14.51
C ASN A 215 -48.75 -3.41 -15.95
N MET A 216 -49.11 -4.66 -16.32
CA MET A 216 -50.46 -5.24 -16.20
C MET A 216 -50.46 -6.75 -16.57
N THR A 217 -51.07 -7.57 -15.72
CA THR A 217 -51.55 -8.95 -15.97
C THR A 217 -52.96 -8.91 -16.63
N PRO A 218 -53.71 -10.01 -16.94
CA PRO A 218 -53.52 -11.42 -16.54
C PRO A 218 -53.96 -12.54 -17.56
N VAL A 219 -53.83 -13.79 -17.08
CA VAL A 219 -54.65 -15.01 -17.33
C VAL A 219 -54.24 -16.00 -18.45
N GLY A 220 -54.01 -17.27 -18.03
CA GLY A 220 -54.69 -18.43 -18.65
C GLY A 220 -53.80 -19.57 -19.18
N ALA A 221 -53.58 -20.59 -18.37
CA ALA A 221 -53.18 -21.95 -18.81
C ALA A 221 -54.40 -22.71 -19.40
N PRO A 222 -54.39 -24.04 -19.68
CA PRO A 222 -53.30 -24.99 -19.99
C PRO A 222 -53.59 -25.85 -21.25
N ALA A 223 -52.64 -26.65 -21.76
CA ALA A 223 -52.98 -27.93 -22.42
C ALA A 223 -51.78 -28.88 -22.55
N THR A 224 -52.03 -30.09 -22.05
CA THR A 224 -51.30 -31.36 -22.12
C THR A 224 -51.23 -31.97 -23.52
N GLY A 225 -50.18 -32.76 -23.81
CA GLY A 225 -50.17 -33.67 -24.97
C GLY A 225 -48.87 -34.44 -25.15
N THR A 226 -48.97 -35.77 -25.11
CA THR A 226 -47.92 -36.77 -24.87
C THR A 226 -47.32 -37.37 -26.17
N THR A 227 -46.19 -38.07 -26.01
CA THR A 227 -45.73 -39.31 -26.71
C THR A 227 -44.64 -39.29 -27.82
N THR A 228 -43.51 -39.92 -27.45
CA THR A 228 -42.75 -41.02 -28.12
C THR A 228 -41.74 -40.76 -29.25
N GLY A 229 -40.55 -41.38 -29.08
CA GLY A 229 -39.66 -41.88 -30.15
C GLY A 229 -38.29 -41.19 -30.26
N ALA A 230 -37.27 -41.60 -29.48
CA ALA A 230 -36.14 -42.42 -29.93
C ALA A 230 -35.39 -41.93 -31.20
N THR A 231 -34.17 -41.37 -31.07
CA THR A 231 -32.87 -41.97 -31.47
C THR A 231 -31.73 -40.95 -31.57
N THR A 232 -30.53 -41.44 -31.24
CA THR A 232 -29.18 -41.04 -31.68
C THR A 232 -28.52 -39.76 -31.16
N ALA A 233 -27.32 -39.98 -30.64
CA ALA A 233 -26.32 -39.00 -30.23
C ALA A 233 -25.78 -38.18 -31.40
N ALA A 234 -25.61 -36.88 -31.18
CA ALA A 234 -24.71 -36.00 -31.95
C ALA A 234 -24.24 -34.87 -31.03
N GLY A 235 -22.92 -34.65 -31.01
CA GLY A 235 -22.24 -33.74 -30.10
C GLY A 235 -22.60 -32.27 -30.29
N LEU A 236 -22.65 -31.53 -29.19
CA LEU A 236 -22.75 -30.08 -29.20
C LEU A 236 -21.36 -29.50 -29.49
N ALA A 237 -21.23 -28.98 -30.71
CA ALA A 237 -20.07 -28.30 -31.21
C ALA A 237 -19.78 -27.02 -30.40
N THR A 238 -18.53 -26.91 -29.95
CA THR A 238 -17.87 -25.67 -29.56
C THR A 238 -17.98 -24.63 -30.69
N ALA A 239 -18.48 -23.44 -30.35
CA ALA A 239 -18.44 -22.30 -31.25
C ALA A 239 -16.96 -21.92 -31.56
N PRO A 240 -16.55 -21.83 -32.84
CA PRO A 240 -15.23 -21.33 -33.20
C PRO A 240 -15.21 -19.80 -33.14
N CYS A 241 -14.08 -19.25 -32.67
CA CYS A 241 -13.77 -17.82 -32.75
C CYS A 241 -13.83 -17.33 -34.21
N PRO A 242 -14.37 -16.13 -34.49
CA PRO A 242 -14.31 -15.56 -35.82
C PRO A 242 -12.86 -15.14 -36.11
N ALA A 243 -12.18 -15.96 -36.92
CA ALA A 243 -11.08 -15.47 -37.72
C ALA A 243 -11.69 -14.68 -38.88
N THR A 244 -11.65 -13.36 -38.82
CA THR A 244 -11.98 -12.52 -39.97
C THR A 244 -10.72 -11.78 -40.40
N ALA A 245 -10.29 -12.06 -41.63
CA ALA A 245 -9.12 -11.49 -42.28
C ALA A 245 -9.36 -10.05 -42.76
N ALA A 246 -8.24 -9.36 -43.03
CA ALA A 246 -8.04 -8.07 -43.73
C ALA A 246 -7.88 -6.80 -42.84
N GLY A 247 -6.66 -6.66 -42.33
CA GLY A 247 -6.00 -5.52 -41.67
C GLY A 247 -4.62 -6.02 -41.19
N PRO A 248 -3.61 -5.19 -40.85
CA PRO A 248 -2.40 -5.72 -40.22
C PRO A 248 -2.81 -6.32 -38.87
N ALA A 249 -3.02 -7.64 -38.84
CA ALA A 249 -3.58 -8.33 -37.69
C ALA A 249 -2.54 -8.33 -36.57
N THR A 250 -2.76 -7.49 -35.56
CA THR A 250 -1.95 -7.51 -34.34
C THR A 250 -2.18 -8.84 -33.63
N ILE A 251 -1.14 -9.70 -33.60
CA ILE A 251 -1.18 -10.97 -32.89
C ILE A 251 -1.00 -10.69 -31.39
N LEU A 252 -2.05 -10.91 -30.60
CA LEU A 252 -1.97 -10.87 -29.13
C LEU A 252 -1.11 -12.02 -28.61
N ILE A 253 -0.37 -11.76 -27.53
CA ILE A 253 0.50 -12.77 -26.90
C ILE A 253 -0.36 -13.72 -26.06
N SER A 254 -0.27 -15.01 -26.36
CA SER A 254 -1.00 -16.06 -25.66
C SER A 254 -0.12 -16.72 -24.61
N LEU A 255 -0.35 -16.41 -23.33
CA LEU A 255 0.41 -17.01 -22.23
C LEU A 255 0.16 -18.51 -22.07
N SER A 256 -0.97 -19.03 -22.55
CA SER A 256 -1.26 -20.48 -22.61
C SER A 256 -0.72 -21.15 -23.88
N GLY A 257 -0.25 -20.37 -24.86
CA GLY A 257 0.36 -20.87 -26.09
C GLY A 257 -0.63 -21.31 -27.18
N HIS A 258 -1.93 -21.14 -26.98
CA HIS A 258 -2.90 -21.38 -28.05
C HIS A 258 -2.79 -20.26 -29.10
N ASN A 259 -2.84 -20.64 -30.39
CA ASN A 259 -2.81 -19.75 -31.54
C ASN A 259 -1.52 -18.91 -31.77
N SER A 260 -0.42 -19.16 -31.04
CA SER A 260 0.86 -18.50 -31.34
C SER A 260 1.69 -19.30 -32.38
N PRO A 261 2.24 -18.65 -33.42
CA PRO A 261 3.24 -19.27 -34.26
C PRO A 261 4.60 -19.33 -33.52
N ALA A 262 5.21 -20.51 -33.59
CA ALA A 262 6.59 -20.87 -33.29
C ALA A 262 7.03 -21.11 -31.83
N ALA A 263 7.51 -22.34 -31.68
CA ALA A 263 8.39 -22.94 -30.68
C ALA A 263 9.29 -22.01 -29.86
N MET A 264 9.28 -22.23 -28.55
CA MET A 264 10.25 -21.72 -27.59
C MET A 264 11.67 -22.18 -27.98
N SER A 265 12.60 -21.24 -28.17
CA SER A 265 14.02 -21.56 -28.20
C SER A 265 14.54 -21.68 -26.76
N THR A 266 15.37 -22.69 -26.48
CA THR A 266 15.90 -22.95 -25.13
C THR A 266 16.89 -21.90 -24.64
N SER A 267 17.39 -21.01 -25.51
CA SER A 267 18.26 -19.89 -25.15
C SER A 267 17.55 -18.72 -24.48
N ASP A 268 16.22 -18.66 -24.60
CA ASP A 268 15.41 -17.50 -24.16
C ASP A 268 15.04 -17.51 -22.68
N VAL A 269 15.32 -18.61 -21.96
CA VAL A 269 14.87 -18.84 -20.59
C VAL A 269 15.85 -18.30 -19.53
N SER A 270 16.87 -17.54 -19.95
CA SER A 270 18.04 -17.18 -19.13
C SER A 270 18.26 -15.68 -18.93
N ARG A 271 17.28 -14.83 -19.26
CA ARG A 271 17.42 -13.37 -19.15
C ARG A 271 16.19 -12.74 -18.48
N PRO A 272 16.35 -11.57 -17.84
CA PRO A 272 15.19 -10.76 -17.46
C PRO A 272 14.45 -10.25 -18.70
N LEU A 273 13.18 -9.90 -18.53
CA LEU A 273 12.35 -9.28 -19.55
C LEU A 273 12.03 -7.85 -19.12
N TYR A 274 12.25 -6.90 -20.02
CA TYR A 274 11.90 -5.49 -19.82
C TYR A 274 10.70 -5.16 -20.69
N LEU A 275 9.55 -4.93 -20.04
CA LEU A 275 8.27 -4.77 -20.70
C LEU A 275 7.96 -3.27 -20.86
N PRO A 276 7.54 -2.83 -22.07
CA PRO A 276 7.17 -1.44 -22.29
C PRO A 276 5.89 -1.09 -21.54
N ASP A 277 5.62 0.21 -21.42
CA ASP A 277 4.34 0.71 -20.96
C ASP A 277 3.18 -0.01 -21.64
N GLU A 278 2.11 -0.25 -20.87
CA GLU A 278 0.85 -0.79 -21.39
C GLU A 278 0.97 -2.17 -22.05
N TRP A 279 2.02 -2.94 -21.74
CA TRP A 279 2.24 -4.27 -22.30
C TRP A 279 1.09 -5.25 -22.07
N ARG A 280 0.31 -5.07 -20.99
CA ARG A 280 -0.90 -5.88 -20.69
C ARG A 280 -1.96 -5.77 -21.79
N LYS A 281 -2.05 -4.63 -22.50
CA LYS A 281 -2.96 -4.45 -23.66
C LYS A 281 -2.59 -5.36 -24.84
N ARG A 282 -1.35 -5.87 -24.88
CA ARG A 282 -0.85 -6.81 -25.90
C ARG A 282 -1.08 -8.27 -25.52
N MET A 283 -1.70 -8.55 -24.37
CA MET A 283 -1.99 -9.91 -23.89
C MET A 283 -3.34 -10.43 -24.39
N CYS A 284 -3.40 -11.73 -24.68
CA CYS A 284 -4.66 -12.42 -24.97
C CYS A 284 -5.46 -12.67 -23.68
N GLN A 285 -6.70 -12.19 -23.64
CA GLN A 285 -7.61 -12.30 -22.47
C GLN A 285 -8.72 -13.35 -22.65
N CYS A 286 -8.56 -14.32 -23.55
CA CYS A 286 -9.57 -15.36 -23.76
C CYS A 286 -9.69 -16.29 -22.52
N ALA A 287 -10.79 -17.06 -22.43
CA ALA A 287 -11.04 -17.97 -21.31
C ALA A 287 -9.86 -18.92 -21.02
N LYS A 288 -9.20 -19.46 -22.05
CA LYS A 288 -8.02 -20.34 -21.88
C LYS A 288 -6.83 -19.63 -21.25
N CYS A 289 -6.55 -18.39 -21.66
CA CYS A 289 -5.45 -17.61 -21.06
C CYS A 289 -5.79 -17.22 -19.62
N THR A 290 -7.02 -16.75 -19.38
CA THR A 290 -7.46 -16.35 -18.05
C THR A 290 -7.45 -17.51 -17.06
N GLU A 291 -7.91 -18.69 -17.47
CA GLU A 291 -7.86 -19.91 -16.64
C GLU A 291 -6.41 -20.40 -16.43
N PHE A 292 -5.58 -20.34 -17.48
CA PHE A 292 -4.18 -20.72 -17.37
C PHE A 292 -3.43 -19.84 -16.35
N VAL A 293 -3.54 -18.51 -16.43
CA VAL A 293 -2.85 -17.63 -15.47
C VAL A 293 -3.37 -17.79 -14.04
N LYS A 294 -4.67 -18.07 -13.87
CA LYS A 294 -5.25 -18.41 -12.55
C LYS A 294 -4.66 -19.72 -12.01
N SER A 295 -4.51 -20.74 -12.87
CA SER A 295 -3.90 -22.01 -12.47
C SER A 295 -2.43 -21.85 -12.02
N GLN A 296 -1.72 -20.88 -12.60
CA GLN A 296 -0.35 -20.52 -12.23
C GLN A 296 -0.28 -19.57 -11.02
N LYS A 297 -1.42 -19.13 -10.45
CA LYS A 297 -1.52 -18.09 -9.41
C LYS A 297 -0.89 -16.76 -9.84
N MET A 298 -1.09 -16.37 -11.10
CA MET A 298 -0.57 -15.12 -11.70
C MET A 298 -1.60 -14.32 -12.52
N PRO A 299 -2.83 -14.07 -12.01
CA PRO A 299 -3.83 -13.29 -12.74
C PRO A 299 -3.38 -11.86 -13.08
N TYR A 300 -2.46 -11.30 -12.29
CA TYR A 300 -1.90 -9.95 -12.44
C TYR A 300 -1.09 -9.72 -13.74
N LEU A 301 -0.75 -10.80 -14.45
CA LEU A 301 -0.11 -10.72 -15.77
C LEU A 301 -1.07 -10.28 -16.88
N LEU A 302 -2.39 -10.39 -16.67
CA LEU A 302 -3.41 -9.99 -17.63
C LEU A 302 -4.13 -8.71 -17.21
N VAL A 303 -4.40 -8.56 -15.91
CA VAL A 303 -5.17 -7.46 -15.34
C VAL A 303 -4.34 -6.85 -14.22
N GLU A 304 -4.21 -5.54 -14.18
CA GLU A 304 -3.54 -4.87 -13.09
C GLU A 304 -4.32 -5.07 -11.78
N GLU A 305 -3.58 -5.24 -10.70
CA GLU A 305 -4.13 -5.57 -9.39
C GLU A 305 -4.47 -4.32 -8.59
N GLU A 306 -5.61 -4.34 -7.92
CA GLU A 306 -6.03 -3.25 -7.05
C GLU A 306 -5.24 -3.29 -5.73
N VAL A 307 -4.54 -2.21 -5.43
CA VAL A 307 -3.80 -2.05 -4.17
C VAL A 307 -4.70 -1.41 -3.14
N HIS A 308 -4.97 -2.12 -2.05
CA HIS A 308 -5.68 -1.56 -0.91
C HIS A 308 -4.83 -0.50 -0.22
N ARG A 309 -5.40 0.69 -0.10
CA ARG A 309 -4.81 1.85 0.57
C ARG A 309 -5.67 2.22 1.79
N PRO A 310 -5.08 2.87 2.80
CA PRO A 310 -5.86 3.43 3.89
C PRO A 310 -6.85 4.47 3.36
N GLU A 311 -7.98 4.61 4.04
CA GLU A 311 -8.87 5.75 3.81
C GLU A 311 -8.17 7.04 4.25
N GLU A 312 -8.43 8.14 3.55
CA GLU A 312 -7.91 9.45 3.94
C GLU A 312 -8.54 9.91 5.26
N ASP A 313 -7.71 10.46 6.13
CA ASP A 313 -8.09 11.07 7.39
C ASP A 313 -8.13 12.60 7.24
N GLU A 314 -9.31 13.12 6.94
CA GLU A 314 -9.55 14.57 6.80
C GLU A 314 -9.25 15.35 8.10
N GLU A 315 -9.28 14.68 9.25
CA GLU A 315 -9.03 15.29 10.56
C GLU A 315 -7.53 15.34 10.86
N ALA A 316 -6.77 14.30 10.47
CA ALA A 316 -5.31 14.30 10.55
C ALA A 316 -4.66 15.33 9.62
N ALA A 317 -5.35 15.78 8.57
CA ALA A 317 -4.88 16.84 7.67
C ALA A 317 -4.90 18.25 8.31
N LYS A 318 -5.58 18.42 9.46
CA LYS A 318 -5.69 19.71 10.15
C LYS A 318 -4.55 19.87 11.16
N PRO A 319 -3.85 21.02 11.18
CA PRO A 319 -2.91 21.34 12.25
C PRO A 319 -3.52 21.20 13.64
N LEU A 320 -2.70 20.81 14.62
CA LEU A 320 -3.15 20.58 15.99
C LEU A 320 -3.80 21.83 16.58
N TYR A 321 -3.24 23.01 16.28
CA TYR A 321 -3.78 24.29 16.73
C TYR A 321 -5.19 24.55 16.17
N GLU A 322 -5.42 24.26 14.89
CA GLU A 322 -6.71 24.46 14.22
C GLU A 322 -7.77 23.49 14.77
N SER A 323 -7.41 22.20 14.88
CA SER A 323 -8.26 21.19 15.51
C SER A 323 -8.61 21.55 16.96
N GLY A 324 -7.63 22.04 17.73
CA GLY A 324 -7.85 22.52 19.09
C GLY A 324 -8.81 23.71 19.18
N MET A 325 -8.74 24.66 18.24
CA MET A 325 -9.67 25.79 18.17
C MET A 325 -11.08 25.37 17.76
N GLU A 326 -11.22 24.42 16.84
CA GLU A 326 -12.52 23.87 16.42
C GLU A 326 -13.20 23.12 17.59
N MET A 327 -12.44 22.28 18.30
CA MET A 327 -12.92 21.65 19.53
C MET A 327 -13.34 22.71 20.57
N LEU A 328 -12.54 23.75 20.81
CA LEU A 328 -12.89 24.80 21.76
C LEU A 328 -14.15 25.57 21.35
N ALA A 329 -14.37 25.77 20.05
CA ALA A 329 -15.57 26.40 19.51
C ALA A 329 -16.83 25.51 19.71
N SER A 330 -16.66 24.19 19.73
CA SER A 330 -17.74 23.22 20.01
C SER A 330 -18.15 23.18 21.49
N VAL A 331 -17.26 23.60 22.41
CA VAL A 331 -17.54 23.60 23.84
C VAL A 331 -18.51 24.73 24.17
N ASP A 332 -19.41 24.50 25.13
CA ASP A 332 -20.32 25.52 25.63
C ASP A 332 -19.58 26.83 25.93
N ARG A 333 -20.11 27.95 25.43
CA ARG A 333 -19.40 29.24 25.43
C ARG A 333 -19.06 29.73 26.84
N VAL A 334 -19.87 29.39 27.86
CA VAL A 334 -19.57 29.75 29.24
C VAL A 334 -18.38 28.93 29.74
N LYS A 335 -18.42 27.60 29.54
CA LYS A 335 -17.32 26.71 29.89
C LYS A 335 -16.01 27.03 29.17
N ALA A 336 -16.09 27.41 27.88
CA ALA A 336 -14.92 27.81 27.10
C ALA A 336 -14.28 29.08 27.68
N ASN A 337 -15.07 30.11 27.99
CA ASN A 337 -14.56 31.35 28.60
C ASN A 337 -13.99 31.12 30.01
N GLU A 338 -14.68 30.32 30.84
CA GLU A 338 -14.17 29.93 32.17
C GLU A 338 -12.86 29.15 32.05
N GLY A 339 -12.77 28.25 31.07
CA GLY A 339 -11.56 27.48 30.76
C GLY A 339 -10.39 28.37 30.34
N VAL A 340 -10.61 29.31 29.42
CA VAL A 340 -9.58 30.27 28.96
C VAL A 340 -9.07 31.13 30.12
N LEU A 341 -9.98 31.66 30.96
CA LEU A 341 -9.62 32.45 32.13
C LEU A 341 -8.84 31.62 33.17
N ALA A 342 -9.27 30.38 33.41
CA ALA A 342 -8.59 29.46 34.31
C ALA A 342 -7.19 29.11 33.82
N MET A 343 -7.02 28.87 32.51
CA MET A 343 -5.74 28.58 31.88
C MET A 343 -4.79 29.78 31.94
N ALA A 344 -5.28 30.99 31.66
CA ALA A 344 -4.51 32.22 31.78
C ALA A 344 -4.04 32.46 33.23
N THR A 345 -4.93 32.23 34.20
CA THR A 345 -4.61 32.33 35.64
C THR A 345 -3.57 31.29 36.05
N LEU A 346 -3.71 30.03 35.61
CA LEU A 346 -2.75 28.97 35.88
C LEU A 346 -1.38 29.30 35.28
N SER A 347 -1.35 29.78 34.03
CA SER A 347 -0.13 30.16 33.34
C SER A 347 0.60 31.30 34.05
N ALA A 348 -0.13 32.33 34.50
CA ALA A 348 0.45 33.43 35.28
C ALA A 348 1.05 32.92 36.60
N ASN A 349 0.29 32.12 37.37
CA ASN A 349 0.75 31.54 38.63
C ASN A 349 1.99 30.65 38.44
N LEU A 350 2.01 29.84 37.38
CA LEU A 350 3.14 28.96 37.08
C LEU A 350 4.36 29.78 36.65
N LYS A 351 4.19 30.81 35.81
CA LYS A 351 5.28 31.72 35.42
C LYS A 351 5.88 32.42 36.64
N ASP A 352 5.05 32.92 37.55
CA ASP A 352 5.53 33.58 38.75
C ASP A 352 6.24 32.61 39.70
N TYR A 353 5.73 31.37 39.83
CA TYR A 353 6.42 30.32 40.57
C TYR A 353 7.80 30.03 39.97
N LEU A 354 7.87 29.78 38.65
CA LEU A 354 9.12 29.46 37.94
C LEU A 354 10.11 30.64 37.91
N ARG A 355 9.63 31.89 37.94
CA ARG A 355 10.47 33.09 38.02
C ARG A 355 11.38 33.07 39.24
N THR A 356 10.89 32.59 40.37
CA THR A 356 11.69 32.49 41.60
C THR A 356 12.92 31.59 41.45
N PHE A 357 12.84 30.56 40.61
CA PHE A 357 13.96 29.66 40.32
C PHE A 357 14.96 30.29 39.35
N ALA A 358 14.46 31.03 38.36
CA ALA A 358 15.30 31.78 37.43
C ALA A 358 16.12 32.87 38.15
N GLU A 359 15.49 33.60 39.09
CA GLU A 359 16.16 34.62 39.91
C GLU A 359 17.21 34.02 40.85
N GLN A 360 17.01 32.78 41.32
CA GLN A 360 17.92 32.07 42.21
C GLN A 360 18.99 31.25 41.48
N GLY A 361 18.95 31.18 40.14
CA GLY A 361 19.87 30.37 39.34
C GLY A 361 19.74 28.86 39.61
N ARG A 362 18.58 28.39 40.06
CA ARG A 362 18.33 27.00 40.47
C ARG A 362 17.65 26.23 39.35
N VAL A 363 18.09 24.99 39.11
CA VAL A 363 17.44 24.08 38.16
C VAL A 363 16.11 23.58 38.73
N VAL A 364 15.06 23.63 37.91
CA VAL A 364 13.72 23.12 38.27
C VAL A 364 13.70 21.60 38.16
N THR A 365 13.24 20.92 39.22
CA THR A 365 13.11 19.45 39.23
C THR A 365 11.64 19.02 39.12
N LYS A 366 11.40 17.73 38.89
CA LYS A 366 10.04 17.15 38.88
C LYS A 366 9.29 17.42 40.19
N ASP A 367 9.97 17.26 41.33
CA ASP A 367 9.36 17.41 42.65
C ASP A 367 8.87 18.86 42.90
N ASP A 368 9.52 19.86 42.28
CA ASP A 368 9.10 21.26 42.37
C ASP A 368 7.77 21.51 41.65
N ILE A 369 7.62 20.92 40.46
CA ILE A 369 6.38 21.00 39.68
C ILE A 369 5.24 20.27 40.40
N ASP A 370 5.52 19.06 40.93
CA ASP A 370 4.54 18.29 41.69
C ASP A 370 4.08 19.04 42.96
N SER A 371 5.01 19.74 43.63
CA SER A 371 4.72 20.58 44.79
C SER A 371 3.84 21.78 44.45
N PHE A 372 4.09 22.46 43.33
CA PHE A 372 3.25 23.57 42.85
C PHE A 372 1.80 23.12 42.64
N PHE A 373 1.59 22.01 41.93
CA PHE A 373 0.24 21.51 41.67
C PHE A 373 -0.44 20.95 42.93
N ALA A 374 0.32 20.42 43.89
CA ALA A 374 -0.20 20.02 45.20
C ALA A 374 -0.73 21.24 45.99
N ASP A 375 0.05 22.33 46.07
CA ASP A 375 -0.35 23.57 46.74
C ASP A 375 -1.56 24.21 46.04
N LEU A 376 -1.61 24.19 44.70
CA LEU A 376 -2.75 24.68 43.93
C LEU A 376 -4.04 23.90 44.26
N ARG A 377 -3.96 22.57 44.40
CA ARG A 377 -5.09 21.70 44.79
C ARG A 377 -5.53 21.98 46.22
N ASP A 378 -4.60 22.15 47.16
CA ASP A 378 -4.90 22.45 48.56
C ASP A 378 -5.56 23.83 48.71
N ARG A 379 -5.06 24.85 48.01
CA ARG A 379 -5.70 26.18 47.96
C ARG A 379 -7.11 26.12 47.39
N LYS A 380 -7.35 25.28 46.38
CA LYS A 380 -8.69 25.07 45.81
C LYS A 380 -9.60 24.38 46.83
N ARG A 381 -9.13 23.32 47.50
CA ARG A 381 -9.91 22.58 48.51
C ARG A 381 -10.37 23.49 49.65
N ARG A 382 -9.46 24.31 50.19
CA ARG A 382 -9.74 25.30 51.25
C ARG A 382 -10.71 26.42 50.85
N ARG A 383 -11.01 26.57 49.56
CA ARG A 383 -11.91 27.59 49.01
C ARG A 383 -13.33 27.08 48.74
N THR A 384 -13.48 25.75 48.71
CA THR A 384 -14.74 25.04 48.45
C THR A 384 -15.36 24.43 49.71
N GLU A 385 -14.60 24.38 50.80
CA GLU A 385 -15.09 24.22 52.19
C GLU A 385 -15.47 25.60 52.74
#